data_AF-A0A2V7X1W4-F1
#
_entry.id   AF-A0A2V7X1W4-F1
#
_cell.length_a   1.000
_cell.length_b   1.000
_cell.length_c   1.000
_cell.angle_alpha   90.00
_cell.angle_beta   90.00
_cell.angle_gamma   90.00
#
_symmetry.space_group_name_H-M   'P 1'
#
loop_
_entity.id
_entity.type
_entity.pdbx_description
1 polymer ?
#
loop_
_entity_poly.entity_id
_entity_poly.type
_entity_poly.pdbx_seq_one_letter_code
_entity_poly.pdbx_strand_id
1 'polypeptide(L)'
;EHALALIALDRPSSHLAEQIAVKSFIPVVAISSDHALTSTNIPWIFRLPDNTHLDKALACVLAAIEEAGPNRSAIRASLASGKPMAGTTFSPTGEARQ
;
A
#
# COMPACT_ATOMS: atom_id res chain seq x y z
N GLU A 1 9.14 16.60 -10.20
CA GLU A 1 8.76 15.18 -10.06
C GLU A 1 8.09 14.97 -8.70
N HIS A 2 7.10 14.08 -8.61
CA HIS A 2 6.38 13.79 -7.37
C HIS A 2 6.27 12.28 -7.16
N ALA A 3 6.56 11.79 -5.95
CA ALA A 3 6.44 10.37 -5.64
C ALA A 3 4.99 9.88 -5.86
N LEU A 4 4.82 8.69 -6.43
CA LEU A 4 3.49 8.12 -6.74
C LEU A 4 2.98 7.18 -5.65
N ALA A 5 3.90 6.51 -4.95
CA ALA A 5 3.63 5.59 -3.85
C ALA A 5 4.84 5.53 -2.92
N LEU A 6 4.68 4.96 -1.74
CA LEU A 6 5.76 4.70 -0.79
C LEU A 6 5.70 3.26 -0.31
N ILE A 7 6.86 2.62 -0.14
CA ILE A 7 6.98 1.28 0.44
C ILE A 7 7.69 1.43 1.79
N ALA A 8 7.02 1.03 2.86
CA ALA A 8 7.60 0.97 4.21
C ALA A 8 8.04 -0.46 4.50
N LEU A 9 9.27 -0.64 4.99
CA LEU A 9 9.94 -1.95 5.05
C LEU A 9 9.94 -2.58 6.43
N ASP A 10 9.52 -1.83 7.45
CA ASP A 10 9.44 -2.31 8.82
C ASP A 10 8.34 -1.58 9.60
N ARG A 11 8.13 -2.01 10.85
CA ARG A 11 7.10 -1.42 11.71
C ARG A 11 7.34 0.08 11.99
N PRO A 12 8.52 0.54 12.44
CA PRO A 12 8.75 1.97 12.69
C PRO A 12 8.53 2.85 11.45
N SER A 13 9.06 2.45 10.29
CA SER A 13 8.89 3.19 9.03
C SER A 13 7.43 3.20 8.58
N SER A 14 6.66 2.14 8.84
CA SER A 14 5.23 2.08 8.49
C SER A 14 4.39 3.13 9.22
N HIS A 15 4.62 3.31 10.52
CA HIS A 15 3.93 4.35 11.31
C HIS A 15 4.29 5.76 10.86
N LEU A 16 5.58 6.01 10.54
CA LEU A 16 6.00 7.30 9.99
C LEU A 16 5.39 7.55 8.60
N ALA A 17 5.42 6.53 7.75
CA ALA A 17 4.84 6.57 6.41
C ALA A 17 3.34 6.88 6.45
N GLU A 18 2.59 6.25 7.35
CA GLU A 18 1.17 6.51 7.56
C GLU A 18 0.90 8.00 7.88
N GLN A 19 1.66 8.58 8.81
CA GLN A 19 1.54 10.00 9.19
C GLN A 19 1.82 10.96 8.03
N ILE A 20 2.75 10.60 7.14
CA ILE A 20 3.05 11.36 5.92
C ILE A 20 1.92 11.17 4.89
N ALA A 21 1.44 9.94 4.72
CA ALA A 21 0.44 9.56 3.73
C ALA A 21 -0.90 10.26 3.95
N VAL A 22 -1.36 10.34 5.20
CA VAL A 22 -2.61 11.03 5.53
C VAL A 22 -2.58 12.53 5.26
N LYS A 23 -1.39 13.13 5.17
CA LYS A 23 -1.22 14.56 4.86
C LYS A 23 -0.92 14.84 3.38
N SER A 24 -0.28 13.89 2.70
CA SER A 24 0.22 14.06 1.32
C SER A 24 -0.56 13.27 0.28
N PHE A 25 -1.54 12.47 0.72
CA PHE A 25 -2.40 11.63 -0.13
C PHE A 25 -1.59 10.70 -1.04
N ILE A 26 -0.52 10.10 -0.51
CA ILE A 26 0.30 9.11 -1.20
C ILE A 26 -0.04 7.70 -0.69
N PRO A 27 -0.34 6.72 -1.56
CA PRO A 27 -0.56 5.35 -1.14
C PRO A 27 0.73 4.74 -0.56
N VAL A 28 0.59 4.08 0.58
CA VAL A 28 1.67 3.38 1.28
C VAL A 28 1.38 1.89 1.25
N VAL A 29 2.37 1.12 0.80
CA VAL A 29 2.41 -0.34 0.98
C VAL A 29 3.43 -0.65 2.08
N ALA A 30 2.94 -1.13 3.22
CA ALA A 30 3.75 -1.43 4.40
C ALA A 30 3.98 -2.94 4.53
N ILE A 31 5.24 -3.35 4.65
CA ILE A 31 5.64 -4.71 5.01
C ILE A 31 5.82 -4.73 6.53
N SER A 32 4.84 -5.26 7.26
CA SER A 32 4.81 -5.15 8.73
C SER A 32 3.90 -6.19 9.35
N SER A 33 4.25 -6.71 10.53
CA SER A 33 3.39 -7.59 11.34
C SER A 33 2.34 -6.81 12.15
N ASP A 34 2.37 -5.48 12.09
CA ASP A 34 1.45 -4.63 12.85
C ASP A 34 0.10 -4.47 12.13
N HIS A 35 -0.86 -5.31 12.50
CA HIS A 35 -2.24 -5.26 11.99
C HIS A 35 -2.99 -3.97 12.39
N ALA A 36 -2.47 -3.17 13.33
CA ALA A 36 -3.12 -1.91 13.70
C ALA A 36 -3.12 -0.91 12.53
N LEU A 37 -2.16 -1.01 11.60
CA LEU A 37 -2.01 -0.12 10.44
C LEU A 37 -3.29 -0.06 9.57
N THR A 38 -4.04 -1.14 9.47
CA THR A 38 -5.25 -1.25 8.63
C THR A 38 -6.55 -1.32 9.44
N SER A 39 -6.46 -1.37 10.78
CA SER A 39 -7.60 -1.56 11.69
C SER A 39 -8.56 -0.36 11.73
N THR A 40 -8.06 0.84 11.43
CA THR A 40 -8.84 2.09 11.43
C THR A 40 -9.34 2.49 10.04
N ASN A 41 -9.14 1.64 9.01
CA ASN A 41 -9.54 1.88 7.62
C ASN A 41 -9.01 3.21 7.04
N ILE A 42 -7.77 3.59 7.37
CA ILE A 42 -7.14 4.76 6.76
C ILE A 42 -7.00 4.52 5.25
N PRO A 43 -7.53 5.39 4.37
CA PRO A 43 -7.67 5.06 2.94
C PRO A 43 -6.38 4.85 2.15
N TRP A 44 -5.23 5.24 2.72
CA TRP A 44 -3.94 5.34 2.04
C TRP A 44 -2.91 4.32 2.50
N ILE A 45 -3.25 3.43 3.43
CA ILE A 45 -2.34 2.42 3.98
C ILE A 45 -2.80 1.03 3.58
N PHE A 46 -1.86 0.26 3.03
CA PHE A 46 -2.05 -1.11 2.60
C PHE A 46 -0.97 -1.97 3.26
N ARG A 47 -1.36 -3.05 3.93
CA ARG A 47 -0.44 -3.88 4.71
C ARG A 47 -0.21 -5.22 4.03
N LEU A 48 1.07 -5.54 3.82
CA LEU A 48 1.58 -6.85 3.48
C LEU A 48 2.14 -7.52 4.75
N PRO A 49 2.07 -8.87 4.85
CA PRO A 49 2.75 -9.62 5.91
C PRO A 49 4.25 -9.31 5.98
N ASP A 50 4.85 -9.35 7.17
CA ASP A 50 6.27 -9.03 7.42
C ASP A 50 7.27 -9.98 6.75
N ASN A 51 6.84 -11.18 6.38
CA ASN A 51 7.62 -12.11 5.55
C ASN A 51 7.52 -11.82 4.04
N THR A 52 6.86 -10.75 3.62
CA THR A 52 6.77 -10.38 2.21
C THR A 52 8.08 -9.78 1.73
N HIS A 53 8.64 -10.34 0.65
CA HIS A 53 9.84 -9.79 0.02
C HIS A 53 9.56 -8.46 -0.69
N LEU A 54 10.57 -7.60 -0.74
CA LEU A 54 10.49 -6.26 -1.35
C LEU A 54 10.11 -6.30 -2.83
N ASP A 55 10.60 -7.27 -3.59
CA ASP A 55 10.28 -7.45 -5.01
C ASP A 55 8.77 -7.64 -5.23
N LYS A 56 8.11 -8.42 -4.37
CA LYS A 56 6.65 -8.60 -4.41
C LYS A 56 5.90 -7.30 -4.09
N ALA A 57 6.35 -6.56 -3.09
CA ALA A 57 5.75 -5.26 -2.74
C ALA A 57 5.92 -4.24 -3.89
N LEU A 58 7.12 -4.19 -4.49
CA LEU A 58 7.42 -3.34 -5.63
C LEU A 58 6.57 -3.71 -6.85
N ALA A 59 6.49 -4.99 -7.20
CA ALA A 59 5.66 -5.47 -8.31
C ALA A 59 4.19 -5.11 -8.13
N CYS A 60 3.68 -5.20 -6.89
CA CYS A 60 2.32 -4.80 -6.56
C CYS A 60 2.09 -3.29 -6.81
N VAL A 61 2.99 -2.44 -6.35
CA VAL A 61 2.92 -0.99 -6.57
C VAL A 61 3.04 -0.64 -8.05
N LEU A 62 3.97 -1.27 -8.78
CA LEU A 62 4.15 -1.03 -10.21
C LEU A 62 2.91 -1.44 -11.01
N ALA A 63 2.32 -2.60 -10.73
CA ALA A 63 1.07 -3.03 -11.38
C ALA A 63 -0.08 -2.03 -11.14
N ALA A 64 -0.18 -1.48 -9.92
CA ALA A 64 -1.20 -0.47 -9.62
C ALA A 64 -0.94 0.85 -10.38
N ILE A 65 0.33 1.25 -10.56
CA ILE A 65 0.72 2.42 -11.36
C ILE A 65 0.45 2.20 -12.84
N GLU A 66 0.72 1.00 -13.37
CA GLU A 66 0.44 0.64 -14.76
C GLU A 66 -1.06 0.69 -15.08
N GLU A 67 -1.90 0.15 -14.20
CA GLU A 67 -3.37 0.19 -14.34
C GLU A 67 -3.92 1.62 -14.22
N ALA A 68 -3.43 2.41 -13.25
CA ALA A 68 -4.04 3.69 -12.89
C ALA A 68 -3.40 4.91 -13.56
N GLY A 69 -2.21 4.76 -14.13
CA GLY A 69 -1.35 5.86 -14.53
C GLY A 69 -0.78 6.67 -13.33
N PRO A 70 -0.11 7.80 -13.58
CA PRO A 70 0.56 8.61 -12.56
C PRO A 70 -0.42 9.47 -11.74
N ASN A 71 -1.46 8.85 -11.17
CA ASN A 71 -2.49 9.48 -10.35
C ASN A 71 -2.64 8.75 -9.02
N ARG A 72 -2.20 9.37 -7.91
CA ARG A 72 -2.21 8.76 -6.57
C ARG A 72 -3.58 8.27 -6.11
N SER A 73 -4.63 9.04 -6.37
CA SER A 73 -6.01 8.67 -6.01
C SER A 73 -6.49 7.45 -6.79
N ALA A 74 -6.13 7.38 -8.08
CA ALA A 74 -6.44 6.23 -8.93
C ALA A 74 -5.61 5.00 -8.54
N ILE A 75 -4.31 5.16 -8.23
CA ILE A 75 -3.44 4.08 -7.73
C ILE A 75 -4.02 3.50 -6.44
N ARG A 76 -4.39 4.36 -5.48
CA ARG A 76 -5.05 3.96 -4.23
C ARG A 76 -6.37 3.22 -4.50
N ALA A 77 -7.18 3.70 -5.44
CA ALA A 77 -8.42 3.03 -5.82
C ALA A 77 -8.16 1.65 -6.45
N SER A 78 -7.11 1.52 -7.26
CA SER A 78 -6.69 0.26 -7.87
C SER A 78 -6.27 -0.76 -6.79
N LEU A 79 -5.42 -0.35 -5.85
CA LEU A 79 -5.01 -1.18 -4.71
C LEU A 79 -6.20 -1.63 -3.85
N ALA A 80 -7.17 -0.73 -3.59
CA ALA A 80 -8.37 -1.02 -2.79
C ALA A 80 -9.49 -1.75 -3.56
N SER A 81 -9.31 -2.01 -4.86
CA SER A 81 -10.38 -2.52 -5.74
C SER A 81 -10.73 -3.99 -5.49
N GLY A 82 -9.87 -4.73 -4.78
CA GLY A 82 -9.96 -6.19 -4.67
C GLY A 82 -9.53 -6.95 -5.92
N LYS A 83 -9.05 -6.25 -6.97
CA LYS A 83 -8.35 -6.88 -8.09
C LYS A 83 -6.93 -7.28 -7.68
N PRO A 84 -6.38 -8.37 -8.22
CA PRO A 84 -5.00 -8.76 -7.95
C PRO A 84 -3.99 -7.83 -8.65
N MET A 85 -3.12 -7.20 -7.88
CA MET A 85 -1.97 -6.40 -8.33
C MET A 85 -0.70 -7.24 -8.19
N ALA A 86 -0.18 -7.76 -9.30
CA ALA A 86 0.94 -8.71 -9.32
C ALA A 86 0.76 -9.90 -8.35
N GLY A 87 -0.45 -10.47 -8.32
CA GLY A 87 -0.80 -11.59 -7.44
C GLY A 87 -1.10 -11.21 -5.98
N THR A 88 -1.04 -9.92 -5.62
CA THR A 88 -1.45 -9.42 -4.30
C THR A 88 -2.85 -8.83 -4.40
N THR A 89 -3.76 -9.26 -3.52
CA THR A 89 -5.10 -8.66 -3.42
C THR A 89 -5.27 -8.04 -2.06
N PHE A 90 -5.74 -6.79 -1.98
CA PHE A 90 -6.11 -6.18 -0.70
C PHE A 90 -7.62 -6.25 -0.47
N SER A 91 -8.00 -6.33 0.79
CA SER A 91 -9.35 -6.03 1.23
C SER A 91 -9.61 -4.52 1.09
N PRO A 92 -10.90 -4.09 1.19
CA PRO A 92 -11.22 -2.66 1.26
C PRO A 92 -10.58 -1.91 2.44
N THR A 93 -10.13 -2.64 3.48
CA THR A 93 -9.45 -2.06 4.66
C THR A 93 -7.96 -1.83 4.43
N GLY A 94 -7.43 -2.26 3.27
CA GLY A 94 -6.00 -2.23 2.95
C GLY A 94 -5.24 -3.46 3.41
N GLU A 95 -5.90 -4.44 4.02
CA GLU A 95 -5.27 -5.66 4.50
C GLU A 95 -5.06 -6.67 3.36
N ALA A 96 -3.87 -7.25 3.22
CA ALA A 96 -3.64 -8.25 2.18
C ALA A 96 -4.46 -9.52 2.44
N ARG A 97 -5.18 -10.00 1.42
CA ARG A 97 -5.86 -11.29 1.45
C ARG A 97 -4.84 -12.40 1.22
N GLN A 98 -4.89 -13.43 2.08
CA GLN A 98 -4.18 -14.69 1.89
C GLN A 98 -4.89 -15.55 0.85
#